data_AF-A0A968DIJ4-F1
#
_entry.id   AF-A0A968DIJ4-F1
#
_cell.length_a   1.000
_cell.length_b   1.000
_cell.length_c   1.000
_cell.angle_alpha   90.00
_cell.angle_beta   90.00
_cell.angle_gamma   90.00
#
_symmetry.space_group_name_H-M   'P 1'
#
loop_
_entity.id
_entity.type
_entity.pdbx_description
1 polymer ?
#
loop_
_entity_poly.entity_id
_entity_poly.type
_entity_poly.pdbx_seq_one_letter_code
_entity_poly.pdbx_strand_id
1 'polypeptide(L)'
;MSSVHGAVGFIGHSVYAGTKGAINSYSRELAIELCEKHIRVNVVAPGSIEVESYFKSDPSYTREVGNSMVPWGRVGLPEDVGYLAAYLMSD
;
A
#
# COMPACT_ATOMS: atom_id res chain seq x y z
N MET A 1 1.85 0.93 7.43
CA MET A 1 1.73 0.80 5.96
C MET A 1 0.90 -0.44 5.62
N SER A 2 -0.19 -0.29 4.88
CA SER A 2 -1.10 -1.39 4.49
C SER A 2 -0.82 -1.88 3.05
N SER A 3 -1.84 -2.37 2.34
CA SER A 3 -1.85 -2.81 0.94
C SER A 3 -3.30 -2.85 0.44
N VAL A 4 -3.49 -2.77 -0.87
CA VAL A 4 -4.77 -3.15 -1.51
C VAL A 4 -5.26 -4.54 -1.06
N HIS A 5 -4.36 -5.48 -0.76
CA HIS A 5 -4.71 -6.82 -0.25
C HIS A 5 -5.43 -6.80 1.11
N GLY A 6 -5.35 -5.70 1.86
CA GLY A 6 -6.14 -5.51 3.08
C GLY A 6 -7.61 -5.17 2.83
N ALA A 7 -8.00 -4.93 1.58
CA ALA A 7 -9.36 -4.60 1.16
C ALA A 7 -9.90 -5.53 0.05
N VAL A 8 -9.02 -6.07 -0.81
CA VAL A 8 -9.36 -6.99 -1.90
C VAL A 8 -8.56 -8.29 -1.81
N GLY A 9 -9.19 -9.41 -2.18
CA GLY A 9 -8.59 -10.74 -2.05
C GLY A 9 -7.82 -11.18 -3.30
N PHE A 10 -6.71 -11.89 -3.08
CA PHE A 10 -5.91 -12.54 -4.13
C PHE A 10 -5.52 -13.96 -3.70
N ILE A 11 -5.47 -14.88 -4.65
CA ILE A 11 -5.08 -16.28 -4.39
C ILE A 11 -3.66 -16.30 -3.80
N GLY A 12 -3.43 -17.12 -2.77
CA GLY A 12 -2.12 -17.28 -2.13
C GLY A 12 -1.74 -16.18 -1.11
N HIS A 13 -2.61 -15.21 -0.85
CA HIS A 13 -2.28 -14.04 -0.02
C HIS A 13 -3.02 -13.98 1.33
N SER A 14 -3.63 -15.06 1.83
CA SER A 14 -4.51 -15.02 3.01
C SER A 14 -3.86 -14.43 4.27
N VAL A 15 -2.66 -14.89 4.63
CA VAL A 15 -1.92 -14.38 5.79
C VAL A 15 -1.52 -12.91 5.58
N TYR A 16 -1.01 -12.58 4.39
CA TYR A 16 -0.63 -11.21 4.05
C TYR A 16 -1.85 -10.27 4.12
N ALA A 17 -2.95 -10.61 3.45
CA ALA A 17 -4.21 -9.88 3.48
C ALA A 17 -4.72 -9.69 4.91
N GLY A 18 -4.69 -10.74 5.74
CA GLY A 18 -5.05 -10.67 7.16
C GLY A 18 -4.21 -9.64 7.93
N THR A 19 -2.88 -9.65 7.77
CA THR A 19 -2.01 -8.65 8.42
C THR A 19 -2.27 -7.22 7.94
N LYS A 20 -2.53 -7.03 6.64
CA LYS A 20 -2.82 -5.70 6.07
C LYS A 20 -4.20 -5.18 6.49
N GLY A 21 -5.19 -6.06 6.59
CA GLY A 21 -6.49 -5.75 7.20
C GLY A 21 -6.37 -5.38 8.68
N ALA A 22 -5.54 -6.10 9.44
CA ALA A 22 -5.27 -5.78 10.84
C ALA A 22 -4.66 -4.39 11.01
N ILE A 23 -3.71 -3.99 10.16
CA ILE A 23 -3.14 -2.63 10.16
C ILE A 23 -4.24 -1.59 9.91
N ASN A 24 -5.14 -1.83 8.97
CA ASN A 24 -6.24 -0.88 8.69
C ASN A 24 -7.15 -0.69 9.90
N SER A 25 -7.53 -1.77 10.58
CA SER A 25 -8.36 -1.71 11.79
C SER A 25 -7.62 -1.06 12.95
N TYR A 26 -6.39 -1.51 13.23
CA TYR A 26 -5.57 -0.95 14.30
C TYR A 26 -5.37 0.55 14.18
N SER A 27 -5.11 1.05 12.96
CA SER A 27 -4.90 2.48 12.75
C SER A 27 -6.17 3.33 12.91
N ARG A 28 -7.37 2.79 12.69
CA ARG A 28 -8.62 3.51 12.97
C ARG A 28 -8.82 3.70 14.48
N GLU A 29 -8.59 2.64 15.24
CA GLU A 29 -8.73 2.65 16.69
C GLU A 29 -7.69 3.59 17.31
N LEU A 30 -6.44 3.50 16.87
CA LEU A 30 -5.36 4.38 17.31
C LEU A 30 -5.64 5.86 16.98
N ALA A 31 -6.32 6.16 15.87
CA ALA A 31 -6.71 7.53 15.56
C ALA A 31 -7.67 8.13 16.59
N ILE A 32 -8.60 7.33 17.11
CA ILE A 32 -9.54 7.75 18.16
C ILE A 32 -8.82 7.89 19.50
N GLU A 33 -7.97 6.92 19.87
CA GLU A 33 -7.20 6.95 21.11
C GLU A 33 -6.25 8.15 21.22
N LEU A 34 -5.69 8.60 20.10
CA LEU A 34 -4.74 9.70 20.06
C LEU A 34 -5.38 11.07 19.75
N CYS A 35 -6.70 11.13 19.56
CA CYS A 35 -7.42 12.34 19.19
C CYS A 35 -7.23 13.47 20.22
N GLU A 36 -7.26 13.16 21.52
CA GLU A 36 -7.05 14.14 22.61
C GLU A 36 -5.65 14.78 22.59
N LYS A 37 -4.69 14.14 21.90
CA LYS A 37 -3.33 14.65 21.72
C LYS A 37 -3.17 15.43 20.41
N HIS A 38 -4.25 15.62 19.66
CA HIS A 38 -4.25 16.23 18.33
C HIS A 38 -3.32 15.52 17.33
N ILE A 39 -3.16 14.19 17.46
CA ILE A 39 -2.33 13.39 16.56
C ILE A 39 -3.22 12.71 15.51
N ARG A 40 -2.91 12.92 14.23
CA ARG A 40 -3.56 12.23 13.11
C ARG A 40 -2.89 10.89 12.85
N VAL A 41 -3.69 9.85 12.59
CA VAL A 41 -3.19 8.54 12.17
C VAL A 41 -3.75 8.21 10.79
N ASN A 42 -2.85 7.96 9.83
CA ASN A 42 -3.21 7.60 8.46
C ASN A 42 -2.46 6.35 8.02
N VAL A 43 -3.03 5.65 7.05
CA VAL A 43 -2.42 4.46 6.46
C VAL A 43 -2.49 4.57 4.95
N VAL A 44 -1.33 4.43 4.31
CA VAL A 44 -1.25 4.28 2.86
C VAL A 44 -1.40 2.79 2.52
N ALA A 45 -2.23 2.49 1.51
CA ALA A 45 -2.47 1.15 1.01
C ALA A 45 -2.05 1.08 -0.47
N PRO A 46 -0.76 0.83 -0.77
CA PRO A 46 -0.27 0.79 -2.13
C PRO A 46 -0.90 -0.34 -2.95
N GLY A 47 -1.10 -0.06 -4.25
CA GLY A 47 -1.42 -1.05 -5.28
C GLY A 47 -0.15 -1.72 -5.83
N SER A 48 -0.10 -1.93 -7.14
CA SER A 48 1.11 -2.42 -7.81
C SER A 48 2.14 -1.29 -7.91
N ILE A 49 3.24 -1.43 -7.18
CA ILE A 49 4.37 -0.50 -7.16
C ILE A 49 5.61 -1.27 -7.60
N GLU A 50 6.23 -0.82 -8.68
CA GLU A 50 7.44 -1.45 -9.18
C GLU A 50 8.63 -1.12 -8.27
N VAL A 51 9.38 -2.15 -7.91
CA VAL A 51 10.62 -2.06 -7.15
C VAL A 51 11.67 -2.97 -7.79
N GLU A 52 12.96 -2.64 -7.62
CA GLU A 52 14.07 -3.37 -8.25
C GLU A 52 14.05 -4.89 -7.96
N SER A 53 13.55 -5.29 -6.79
CA SER A 53 13.47 -6.70 -6.41
C SER A 53 12.55 -7.52 -7.32
N TYR A 54 11.52 -6.92 -7.94
CA TYR A 54 10.59 -7.66 -8.82
C TYR A 54 11.31 -8.26 -10.01
N PHE A 55 12.19 -7.50 -10.65
CA PHE A 55 13.02 -7.96 -11.77
C PHE A 55 13.99 -9.09 -11.39
N LYS A 56 14.34 -9.21 -10.09
CA LYS A 56 15.24 -10.24 -9.57
C LYS A 56 14.47 -11.49 -9.11
N SER A 57 13.30 -11.30 -8.50
CA SER A 57 12.51 -12.39 -7.91
C SER A 57 11.62 -13.10 -8.91
N ASP A 58 11.21 -12.42 -9.97
CA ASP A 58 10.34 -12.95 -11.00
C ASP A 58 10.90 -12.61 -12.39
N PRO A 59 11.59 -13.56 -13.06
CA PRO A 59 12.12 -13.36 -14.40
C PRO A 59 11.05 -13.06 -15.45
N SER A 60 9.77 -13.32 -15.17
CA SER A 60 8.65 -13.00 -16.07
C SER A 60 8.14 -11.57 -15.91
N TYR A 61 8.58 -10.87 -14.86
CA TYR A 61 8.20 -9.49 -14.63
C TYR A 61 8.83 -8.56 -15.67
N THR A 62 7.98 -7.76 -16.32
CA THR A 62 8.40 -6.59 -17.10
C THR A 62 7.57 -5.37 -16.70
N ARG A 63 8.04 -4.16 -17.05
CA ARG A 63 7.28 -2.92 -16.84
C ARG A 63 5.91 -2.99 -17.52
N GLU A 64 5.82 -3.60 -18.71
CA GLU A 64 4.58 -3.79 -19.46
C GLU A 64 3.60 -4.67 -18.69
N VAL A 65 4.08 -5.76 -18.07
CA VAL A 65 3.26 -6.61 -17.19
C VAL A 65 2.74 -5.77 -16.02
N GLY A 66 3.61 -5.03 -15.32
CA GLY A 66 3.20 -4.14 -14.24
C GLY A 66 2.16 -3.10 -14.67
N ASN A 67 2.36 -2.47 -15.83
CA ASN A 67 1.44 -1.49 -16.40
C ASN A 67 0.06 -2.09 -16.69
N SER A 68 0.01 -3.34 -17.18
CA SER A 68 -1.25 -4.03 -17.48
C SER A 68 -2.10 -4.34 -16.24
N MET A 69 -1.49 -4.39 -15.05
CA MET A 69 -2.20 -4.62 -13.79
C MET A 69 -2.95 -3.40 -13.27
N VAL A 70 -2.69 -2.22 -13.82
CA VAL A 70 -3.27 -0.95 -13.36
C VAL A 70 -4.14 -0.37 -14.49
N PRO A 71 -5.41 -0.02 -14.24
CA PRO A 71 -6.29 0.53 -15.29
C PRO A 71 -5.76 1.80 -15.99
N TRP A 72 -4.88 2.55 -15.33
CA TRP A 72 -4.17 3.70 -15.91
C TRP A 72 -3.13 3.30 -16.97
N GLY A 73 -2.78 2.01 -17.09
CA GLY A 73 -1.69 1.56 -17.96
C GLY A 73 -0.31 2.00 -17.47
N ARG A 74 -0.20 2.40 -16.20
CA ARG A 74 1.05 2.81 -15.55
C ARG A 74 1.15 2.17 -14.17
N VAL A 75 2.17 1.34 -13.97
CA VAL A 75 2.53 0.84 -12.64
C VAL A 75 3.06 1.99 -11.79
N GLY A 76 2.75 1.97 -10.49
CA GLY A 76 3.27 2.97 -9.57
C GLY A 76 4.76 2.81 -9.32
N LEU A 77 5.39 3.87 -8.82
CA LEU A 77 6.78 3.93 -8.38
C LEU A 77 6.85 4.26 -6.88
N PRO A 78 7.97 3.97 -6.18
CA PRO A 78 8.12 4.30 -4.77
C PRO A 78 7.86 5.79 -4.46
N GLU A 79 8.24 6.68 -5.37
CA GLU A 79 8.04 8.12 -5.24
C GLU A 79 6.57 8.50 -5.22
N ASP A 80 5.71 7.79 -5.98
CA ASP A 80 4.26 8.01 -5.96
C ASP A 80 3.67 7.80 -4.55
N VAL A 81 4.17 6.78 -3.84
CA VAL A 81 3.81 6.50 -2.44
C VAL A 81 4.42 7.55 -1.51
N GLY A 82 5.66 7.94 -1.77
CA GLY A 82 6.39 8.95 -1.00
C GLY A 82 5.70 10.32 -1.00
N TYR A 83 5.23 10.78 -2.16
CA TYR A 83 4.49 12.05 -2.27
C TYR A 83 3.20 12.03 -1.45
N LEU A 84 2.43 10.94 -1.49
CA LEU A 84 1.24 10.80 -0.67
C LEU A 84 1.58 10.76 0.82
N ALA A 85 2.64 10.06 1.21
CA ALA A 85 3.08 10.03 2.60
C ALA A 85 3.48 11.43 3.09
N ALA A 86 4.23 12.19 2.29
CA ALA A 86 4.61 13.56 2.61
C ALA A 86 3.38 14.46 2.76
N TYR A 87 2.41 14.36 1.85
CA TYR A 87 1.13 15.08 1.94
C TYR A 87 0.36 14.72 3.23
N LEU A 88 0.28 13.44 3.57
CA LEU A 88 -0.42 13.02 4.78
C LEU A 88 0.27 13.48 6.07
N MET A 89 1.57 13.75 6.03
CA MET A 89 2.36 14.28 7.16
C MET A 89 2.44 15.80 7.21
N SER A 90 1.91 16.52 6.21
CA SER A 90 1.88 17.99 6.25
C SER A 90 0.88 18.49 7.29
N ASP A 91 1.03 19.76 7.66
CA ASP A 91 0.06 20.51 8.46
C ASP A 91 -1.21 20.82 7.67
#